data_AF-A0A6A0H4Q3-F1
#
_entry.id   AF-A0A6A0H4Q3-F1
#
_cell.length_a   1.000
_cell.length_b   1.000
_cell.length_c   1.000
_cell.angle_alpha   90.00
_cell.angle_beta   90.00
_cell.angle_gamma   90.00
#
_symmetry.space_group_name_H-M   'P 1'
#
loop_
_entity.id
_entity.type
_entity.pdbx_description
1 polymer ?
#
loop_
_entity_poly.entity_id
_entity_poly.type
_entity_poly.pdbx_seq_one_letter_code
_entity_poly.pdbx_strand_id
1 'polypeptide(L)'
;MLKESPLLVGPKEKSSAIVCLGCHRAARDYRCIRCHYPLCGPQCQTAKYHKFNGASQSALSHVTVLRVLLTQKFDHKTWQLISDMQDHFAEIKRGDLYRYFMTNVVDFLMKVVHYEEADEATILRVCGILMTNSFEVKHNGSRVRGLYHTASKMAHSCVANTKHVFEDDLTGVFIATQPITKGTPITVNYSQVLWNTMARRQHLKVRIVWGGHIMGITTKPLSS
;
A
#
# COMPACT_ATOMS: atom_id res chain seq x y z
N MET A 1 9.25 -21.52 6.41
CA MET A 1 9.60 -20.10 6.57
C MET A 1 9.62 -19.47 5.19
N LEU A 2 8.99 -18.32 5.02
CA LEU A 2 9.03 -17.55 3.77
C LEU A 2 9.84 -16.27 4.02
N LYS A 3 10.82 -16.01 3.16
CA LYS A 3 11.54 -14.73 3.09
C LYS A 3 11.28 -14.11 1.73
N GLU A 4 10.86 -12.86 1.71
CA GLU A 4 10.46 -12.17 0.47
C GLU A 4 10.90 -10.71 0.51
N SER A 5 11.63 -10.28 -0.52
CA SER A 5 11.91 -8.86 -0.73
C SER A 5 10.69 -8.15 -1.31
N PRO A 6 10.45 -6.87 -0.96
CA PRO A 6 9.28 -6.16 -1.44
C PRO A 6 9.38 -5.90 -2.96
N LEU A 7 8.28 -6.09 -3.67
CA LEU A 7 8.15 -5.68 -5.07
C LEU A 7 8.24 -4.17 -5.21
N LEU A 8 7.62 -3.45 -4.28
CA LEU A 8 7.58 -2.00 -4.28
C LEU A 8 7.43 -1.49 -2.85
N VAL A 9 8.10 -0.36 -2.57
CA VAL A 9 8.02 0.33 -1.30
C VAL A 9 7.77 1.81 -1.55
N GLY A 10 6.89 2.39 -0.75
CA GLY A 10 6.65 3.83 -0.77
C GLY A 10 6.03 4.36 0.52
N PRO A 11 5.97 5.69 0.67
CA PRO A 11 5.30 6.30 1.80
C PRO A 11 3.81 5.92 1.84
N LYS A 12 3.25 5.96 3.06
CA LYS A 12 1.81 5.90 3.27
C LYS A 12 1.17 7.20 2.80
N GLU A 13 0.03 7.10 2.12
CA GLU A 13 -0.80 8.26 1.80
C GLU A 13 -1.16 9.01 3.09
N LYS A 14 -1.10 10.34 3.06
CA LYS A 14 -1.36 11.21 4.22
C LYS A 14 -0.46 10.93 5.44
N SER A 15 0.80 10.53 5.21
CA SER A 15 1.82 10.56 6.27
C SER A 15 1.93 11.98 6.84
N SER A 16 1.83 12.12 8.17
CA SER A 16 1.99 13.41 8.85
C SER A 16 3.41 13.97 8.74
N ALA A 17 4.38 13.13 8.40
CA ALA A 17 5.77 13.51 8.16
C ALA A 17 6.16 13.33 6.69
N ILE A 18 6.84 14.33 6.13
CA ILE A 18 7.50 14.23 4.83
C ILE A 18 8.71 13.29 5.01
N VAL A 19 8.74 12.21 4.22
CA VAL A 19 9.83 11.22 4.27
C VAL A 19 10.74 11.33 3.05
N CYS A 20 12.02 11.03 3.25
CA CYS A 20 13.00 10.96 2.18
C CYS A 20 12.67 9.79 1.25
N LEU A 21 12.47 10.07 -0.03
CA LEU A 21 12.12 9.03 -1.01
C LEU A 21 13.26 8.05 -1.34
N GLY A 22 14.48 8.31 -0.89
CA GLY A 22 15.63 7.41 -1.04
C GLY A 22 15.91 6.47 0.13
N CYS A 23 15.58 6.84 1.38
CA CYS A 23 15.90 6.05 2.57
C CYS A 23 14.76 5.96 3.60
N HIS A 24 13.66 6.69 3.38
CA HIS A 24 12.49 6.78 4.25
C HIS A 24 12.71 7.39 5.64
N ARG A 25 13.88 7.99 5.94
CA ARG A 25 14.02 8.88 7.12
C ARG A 25 13.13 10.10 6.98
N ALA A 26 12.84 10.79 8.08
CA ALA A 26 12.23 12.11 8.02
C ALA A 26 13.08 13.03 7.12
N ALA A 27 12.46 13.58 6.08
CA ALA A 27 13.14 14.51 5.19
C ALA A 27 13.23 15.89 5.85
N ARG A 28 14.29 16.62 5.50
CA ARG A 28 14.46 18.04 5.85
C ARG A 28 14.23 18.88 4.59
N ASP A 29 15.01 19.94 4.40
CA ASP A 29 14.78 20.92 3.33
C ASP A 29 15.41 20.53 1.99
N TYR A 30 16.24 19.49 1.95
CA TYR A 30 16.87 19.07 0.71
C TYR A 30 15.88 18.45 -0.29
N ARG A 31 16.04 18.79 -1.56
CA ARG A 31 15.23 18.31 -2.69
C ARG A 31 16.13 17.74 -3.77
N CYS A 32 15.68 16.67 -4.43
CA CYS A 32 16.40 16.08 -5.55
C CYS A 32 16.58 17.11 -6.68
N ILE A 33 17.78 17.24 -7.24
CA ILE A 33 18.05 18.20 -8.32
C ILE A 33 17.34 17.86 -9.63
N ARG A 34 16.87 16.61 -9.80
CA ARG A 34 16.22 16.14 -11.03
C ARG A 34 14.70 16.23 -10.96
N CYS A 35 14.12 15.79 -9.85
CA CYS A 35 12.65 15.68 -9.73
C CYS A 35 12.06 16.50 -8.58
N HIS A 36 12.90 17.18 -7.79
CA HIS A 36 12.54 17.99 -6.63
C HIS A 36 11.79 17.27 -5.51
N TYR A 37 11.85 15.93 -5.46
CA TYR A 37 11.31 15.19 -4.33
C TYR A 37 12.16 15.34 -3.06
N PRO A 38 11.53 15.24 -1.87
CA PRO A 38 12.23 15.35 -0.61
C PRO A 38 13.21 14.20 -0.42
N LEU A 39 14.45 14.57 -0.11
CA LEU A 39 15.54 13.66 0.19
C LEU A 39 16.31 14.15 1.43
N CYS A 40 17.14 13.29 2.03
CA CYS A 40 18.02 13.71 3.12
C CYS A 40 19.28 14.45 2.64
N GLY A 41 19.67 14.27 1.37
CA GLY A 41 20.88 14.87 0.80
C GLY A 41 21.25 14.23 -0.55
N PRO A 42 22.39 14.64 -1.16
CA PRO A 42 22.86 14.16 -2.46
C PRO A 42 23.00 12.63 -2.54
N GLN A 43 23.42 11.98 -1.45
CA GLN A 43 23.57 10.53 -1.36
C GLN A 43 22.25 9.76 -1.60
N CYS A 44 21.09 10.39 -1.35
CA CYS A 44 19.80 9.78 -1.58
C CYS A 44 19.30 9.96 -3.03
N GLN A 45 20.00 10.70 -3.88
CA GLN A 45 19.63 10.87 -5.29
C GLN A 45 19.80 9.59 -6.13
N THR A 46 20.73 8.73 -5.72
CA THR A 46 21.02 7.46 -6.41
C THR A 46 20.59 6.25 -5.60
N ALA A 47 19.94 6.48 -4.44
CA ALA A 47 19.51 5.43 -3.54
C ALA A 47 18.45 4.53 -4.18
N LYS A 48 18.47 3.24 -3.79
CA LYS A 48 17.61 2.17 -4.33
C LYS A 48 16.15 2.59 -4.49
N TYR A 49 15.55 3.17 -3.45
CA TYR A 49 14.13 3.53 -3.43
C TYR A 49 13.81 4.85 -4.14
N HIS A 50 14.83 5.61 -4.58
CA HIS A 50 14.69 6.84 -5.34
C HIS A 50 15.01 6.70 -6.84
N LYS A 51 15.54 5.55 -7.30
CA LYS A 51 15.93 5.26 -8.70
C LYS A 51 14.81 5.32 -9.75
N PHE A 52 13.72 6.05 -9.50
CA PHE A 52 12.65 6.28 -10.45
C PHE A 52 12.87 7.60 -11.20
N ASN A 53 13.29 7.48 -12.47
CA ASN A 53 13.38 8.56 -13.43
C ASN A 53 12.01 8.69 -14.13
N GLY A 54 11.20 9.70 -13.84
CA GLY A 54 10.04 9.90 -14.73
C GLY A 54 8.92 10.86 -14.31
N ALA A 55 8.83 11.29 -13.06
CA ALA A 55 7.74 12.19 -12.67
C ALA A 55 8.25 13.49 -12.06
N SER A 56 8.00 14.59 -12.76
CA SER A 56 8.30 15.93 -12.27
C SER A 56 7.33 16.32 -11.15
N GLN A 57 7.90 16.80 -10.05
CA GLN A 57 7.40 17.72 -9.02
C GLN A 57 6.04 17.58 -8.32
N SER A 58 4.98 16.96 -8.84
CA SER A 58 3.64 17.25 -8.28
C SER A 58 3.08 16.25 -7.27
N ALA A 59 3.44 14.96 -7.32
CA ALA A 59 2.63 13.92 -6.66
C ALA A 59 3.19 13.32 -5.36
N LEU A 60 3.62 14.09 -4.35
CA LEU A 60 4.11 13.47 -3.10
C LEU A 60 3.02 12.62 -2.42
N SER A 61 1.77 13.06 -2.47
CA SER A 61 0.62 12.41 -1.83
C SER A 61 0.33 11.01 -2.40
N HIS A 62 0.62 10.79 -3.68
CA HIS A 62 0.32 9.54 -4.42
C HIS A 62 1.54 8.95 -5.12
N VAL A 63 2.75 9.28 -4.64
CA VAL A 63 4.00 8.82 -5.26
C VAL A 63 4.10 7.29 -5.34
N THR A 64 3.50 6.57 -4.38
CA THR A 64 3.46 5.11 -4.37
C THR A 64 2.59 4.56 -5.50
N VAL A 65 1.42 5.17 -5.76
CA VAL A 65 0.54 4.82 -6.89
C VAL A 65 1.27 5.04 -8.21
N LEU A 66 1.89 6.22 -8.36
CA LEU A 66 2.64 6.54 -9.57
C LEU A 66 3.81 5.60 -9.80
N ARG A 67 4.55 5.22 -8.76
CA ARG A 67 5.64 4.22 -8.88
C ARG A 67 5.13 2.87 -9.37
N VAL A 68 3.96 2.42 -8.91
CA VAL A 68 3.35 1.18 -9.39
C VAL A 68 2.97 1.33 -10.87
N LEU A 69 2.33 2.44 -11.26
CA LEU A 69 1.96 2.67 -12.66
C LEU A 69 3.18 2.70 -13.59
N LEU A 70 4.29 3.29 -13.14
CA LEU A 70 5.53 3.34 -13.92
C LEU A 70 6.19 1.96 -14.12
N THR A 71 5.92 0.96 -13.27
CA THR A 71 6.44 -0.40 -13.54
C THR A 71 5.81 -0.99 -14.80
N GLN A 72 4.61 -0.56 -15.17
CA GLN A 72 3.98 -0.94 -16.45
C GLN A 72 4.86 -0.61 -17.66
N LYS A 73 5.68 0.44 -17.59
CA LYS A 73 6.55 0.89 -18.69
C LYS A 73 8.00 0.41 -18.55
N PHE A 74 8.52 0.43 -17.33
CA PHE A 74 9.96 0.24 -17.07
C PHE A 74 10.32 -1.12 -16.45
N ASP A 75 9.35 -1.85 -15.90
CA ASP A 75 9.56 -3.16 -15.27
C ASP A 75 8.31 -4.05 -15.38
N HIS A 76 8.10 -4.57 -16.60
CA HIS A 76 6.94 -5.42 -16.91
C HIS A 76 6.83 -6.67 -16.03
N LYS A 77 7.96 -7.21 -15.54
CA LYS A 77 7.95 -8.40 -14.66
C LYS A 77 7.31 -8.05 -13.31
N THR A 78 7.72 -6.95 -12.70
CA THR A 78 7.11 -6.47 -11.45
C THR A 78 5.66 -6.07 -11.67
N TRP A 79 5.33 -5.43 -12.80
CA TRP A 79 3.94 -5.08 -13.14
C TRP A 79 3.02 -6.30 -13.24
N GLN A 80 3.46 -7.38 -13.88
CA GLN A 80 2.69 -8.62 -13.99
C GLN A 80 2.35 -9.20 -12.61
N LEU A 81 3.33 -9.25 -11.71
CA LEU A 81 3.11 -9.74 -10.34
C LEU A 81 2.16 -8.83 -9.55
N ILE A 82 2.25 -7.51 -9.72
CA ILE A 82 1.36 -6.56 -9.04
C ILE A 82 -0.06 -6.66 -9.60
N SER A 83 -0.20 -6.84 -10.91
CA SER A 83 -1.50 -6.92 -11.59
C SER A 83 -2.26 -8.22 -11.31
N ASP A 84 -1.57 -9.28 -10.87
CA ASP A 84 -2.18 -10.53 -10.37
C ASP A 84 -2.78 -10.38 -8.96
N MET A 85 -2.47 -9.29 -8.25
CA MET A 85 -2.92 -9.09 -6.88
C MET A 85 -4.38 -8.63 -6.81
N GLN A 86 -5.06 -9.00 -5.73
CA GLN A 86 -6.46 -8.65 -5.54
C GLN A 86 -6.67 -7.14 -5.43
N ASP A 87 -7.53 -6.58 -6.28
CA ASP A 87 -7.77 -5.14 -6.37
C ASP A 87 -9.09 -4.66 -5.76
N HIS A 88 -10.07 -5.57 -5.57
CA HIS A 88 -11.44 -5.24 -5.15
C HIS A 88 -12.09 -4.12 -6.00
N PHE A 89 -11.77 -4.06 -7.30
CA PHE A 89 -12.21 -2.99 -8.20
C PHE A 89 -13.74 -2.87 -8.27
N ALA A 90 -14.45 -4.00 -8.33
CA ALA A 90 -15.92 -4.02 -8.41
C ALA A 90 -16.58 -3.53 -7.10
N GLU A 91 -15.99 -3.83 -5.95
CA GLU A 91 -16.42 -3.31 -4.65
C GLU A 91 -16.11 -1.83 -4.50
N ILE A 92 -14.91 -1.40 -4.91
CA ILE A 92 -14.51 0.01 -4.88
C ILE A 92 -15.50 0.84 -5.70
N LYS A 93 -15.80 0.44 -6.94
CA LYS A 93 -16.73 1.16 -7.84
C LYS A 93 -18.14 1.31 -7.26
N ARG A 94 -18.60 0.37 -6.43
CA ARG A 94 -19.94 0.41 -5.82
C ARG A 94 -19.98 1.18 -4.50
N GLY A 95 -18.83 1.40 -3.86
CA GLY A 95 -18.74 2.01 -2.53
C GLY A 95 -18.28 3.45 -2.52
N ASP A 96 -18.23 4.04 -1.33
CA ASP A 96 -17.82 5.43 -1.11
C ASP A 96 -16.35 5.70 -1.49
N LEU A 97 -15.53 4.64 -1.55
CA LEU A 97 -14.12 4.72 -1.95
C LEU A 97 -13.94 5.13 -3.41
N TYR A 98 -14.91 4.84 -4.29
CA TYR A 98 -14.84 5.27 -5.69
C TYR A 98 -14.69 6.79 -5.79
N ARG A 99 -15.60 7.53 -5.15
CA ARG A 99 -15.56 9.01 -5.15
C ARG A 99 -14.27 9.52 -4.52
N TYR A 100 -13.82 8.91 -3.43
CA TYR A 100 -12.57 9.28 -2.80
C TYR A 100 -11.37 9.12 -3.74
N PHE A 101 -11.20 7.95 -4.36
CA PHE A 101 -10.07 7.71 -5.27
C PHE A 101 -10.18 8.53 -6.55
N MET A 102 -11.38 8.74 -7.07
CA MET A 102 -11.61 9.60 -8.24
C MET A 102 -11.11 11.03 -7.97
N THR A 103 -11.61 11.68 -6.92
CA THR A 103 -11.27 13.07 -6.64
C THR A 103 -9.82 13.26 -6.16
N ASN A 104 -9.31 12.34 -5.35
CA ASN A 104 -8.01 12.55 -4.70
C ASN A 104 -6.84 11.96 -5.49
N VAL A 105 -7.06 10.87 -6.25
CA VAL A 105 -5.96 10.15 -6.91
C VAL A 105 -6.07 10.23 -8.43
N VAL A 106 -7.20 9.80 -9.01
CA VAL A 106 -7.38 9.73 -10.47
C VAL A 106 -7.34 11.12 -11.07
N ASP A 107 -8.23 12.01 -10.61
CA ASP A 107 -8.30 13.40 -11.08
C ASP A 107 -6.96 14.12 -10.89
N PHE A 108 -6.30 13.87 -9.76
CA PHE A 108 -5.00 14.45 -9.49
C PHE A 108 -3.95 13.96 -10.50
N LEU A 109 -3.82 12.66 -10.71
CA LEU A 109 -2.84 12.11 -11.66
C LEU A 109 -3.14 12.52 -13.10
N MET A 110 -4.39 12.46 -13.54
CA MET A 110 -4.76 12.76 -14.93
C MET A 110 -4.81 14.26 -15.23
N LYS A 111 -5.36 15.09 -14.33
CA LYS A 111 -5.60 16.52 -14.59
C LYS A 111 -4.49 17.44 -14.08
N VAL A 112 -3.78 17.06 -13.02
CA VAL A 112 -2.72 17.90 -12.41
C VAL A 112 -1.33 17.40 -12.81
N VAL A 113 -1.11 16.09 -12.76
CA VAL A 113 0.17 15.49 -13.16
C VAL A 113 0.24 15.25 -14.68
N HIS A 114 -0.90 15.31 -15.38
CA HIS A 114 -1.02 15.00 -16.81
C HIS A 114 -0.45 13.61 -17.15
N TYR A 115 -0.75 12.63 -16.29
CA TYR A 115 -0.37 11.24 -16.52
C TYR A 115 -1.34 10.57 -17.51
N GLU A 116 -0.88 10.35 -18.74
CA GLU A 116 -1.70 9.83 -19.85
C GLU A 116 -1.44 8.34 -20.15
N GLU A 117 -0.47 7.72 -19.47
CA GLU A 117 -0.01 6.36 -19.76
C GLU A 117 -0.91 5.27 -19.13
N ALA A 118 -1.92 5.64 -18.34
CA ALA A 118 -2.93 4.70 -17.83
C ALA A 118 -4.32 5.34 -17.78
N ASP A 119 -5.34 4.52 -17.97
CA ASP A 119 -6.74 4.91 -17.86
C ASP A 119 -7.21 4.99 -16.39
N GLU A 120 -8.36 5.63 -16.17
CA GLU A 120 -9.02 5.71 -14.86
C GLU A 120 -9.16 4.33 -14.20
N ALA A 121 -9.57 3.32 -14.98
CA ALA A 121 -9.80 2.00 -14.46
C ALA A 121 -8.51 1.38 -13.90
N THR A 122 -7.38 1.53 -14.60
CA THR A 122 -6.08 1.03 -14.16
C THR A 122 -5.58 1.76 -12.92
N ILE A 123 -5.73 3.09 -12.86
CA ILE A 123 -5.36 3.85 -11.66
C ILE A 123 -6.16 3.37 -10.44
N LEU A 124 -7.48 3.17 -10.61
CA LEU A 124 -8.34 2.64 -9.54
C LEU A 124 -7.96 1.23 -9.09
N ARG A 125 -7.63 0.34 -10.05
CA ARG A 125 -7.12 -1.00 -9.73
C ARG A 125 -5.84 -0.93 -8.90
N VAL A 126 -4.90 -0.08 -9.29
CA VAL A 126 -3.65 0.12 -8.52
C VAL A 126 -3.94 0.64 -7.09
N CYS A 127 -4.86 1.59 -6.93
CA CYS A 127 -5.28 2.04 -5.60
C CYS A 127 -5.83 0.89 -4.75
N GLY A 128 -6.68 0.05 -5.36
CA GLY A 128 -7.24 -1.14 -4.73
C GLY A 128 -6.18 -2.16 -4.32
N ILE A 129 -5.23 -2.45 -5.21
CA ILE A 129 -4.09 -3.34 -4.94
C ILE A 129 -3.28 -2.82 -3.75
N LEU A 130 -2.90 -1.54 -3.76
CA LEU A 130 -2.12 -0.95 -2.68
C LEU A 130 -2.87 -0.95 -1.35
N MET A 131 -4.17 -0.68 -1.34
CA MET A 131 -4.98 -0.67 -0.13
C MET A 131 -5.10 -2.08 0.49
N THR A 132 -5.30 -3.08 -0.36
CA THR A 132 -5.59 -4.46 0.05
C THR A 132 -4.32 -5.21 0.44
N ASN A 133 -3.26 -5.06 -0.36
CA ASN A 133 -2.10 -5.95 -0.29
C ASN A 133 -0.89 -5.37 0.43
N SER A 134 -0.88 -4.08 0.76
CA SER A 134 0.26 -3.46 1.41
C SER A 134 0.41 -3.85 2.88
N PHE A 135 1.66 -4.15 3.27
CA PHE A 135 2.08 -4.27 4.65
C PHE A 135 2.64 -2.94 5.15
N GLU A 136 2.32 -2.59 6.41
CA GLU A 136 2.90 -1.42 7.06
C GLU A 136 4.23 -1.82 7.72
N VAL A 137 5.32 -1.22 7.27
CA VAL A 137 6.69 -1.54 7.67
C VAL A 137 7.32 -0.33 8.36
N LYS A 138 7.94 -0.55 9.52
CA LYS A 138 8.79 0.47 10.15
C LYS A 138 10.16 0.43 9.51
N HIS A 139 10.65 1.57 9.02
CA HIS A 139 11.95 1.65 8.37
C HIS A 139 12.57 3.02 8.62
N ASN A 140 13.80 3.02 9.14
CA ASN A 140 14.56 4.23 9.42
C ASN A 140 13.77 5.32 10.20
N GLY A 141 12.98 4.91 11.19
CA GLY A 141 12.18 5.80 12.03
C GLY A 141 10.82 6.23 11.46
N SER A 142 10.51 5.87 10.22
CA SER A 142 9.21 6.15 9.58
C SER A 142 8.40 4.89 9.34
N ARG A 143 7.12 5.06 8.94
CA ARG A 143 6.26 3.97 8.47
C ARG A 143 6.06 4.07 6.95
N VAL A 144 6.32 2.97 6.26
CA VAL A 144 6.15 2.83 4.81
C VAL A 144 5.19 1.70 4.49
N ARG A 145 4.69 1.68 3.26
CA ARG A 145 3.95 0.56 2.68
C ARG A 145 4.87 -0.26 1.80
N GLY A 146 4.82 -1.58 1.96
CA GLY A 146 5.52 -2.52 1.08
C GLY A 146 4.53 -3.53 0.48
N LEU A 147 4.68 -3.80 -0.83
CA LEU A 147 3.99 -4.89 -1.52
C LEU A 147 4.88 -6.13 -1.52
N TYR A 148 4.33 -7.27 -1.09
CA TYR A 148 5.01 -8.56 -1.03
C TYR A 148 4.09 -9.60 -1.68
N HIS A 149 4.43 -10.04 -2.88
CA HIS A 149 3.50 -10.78 -3.74
C HIS A 149 3.06 -12.11 -3.15
N THR A 150 3.99 -12.95 -2.72
CA THR A 150 3.67 -14.26 -2.13
C THR A 150 3.00 -14.08 -0.77
N ALA A 151 3.51 -13.16 0.05
CA ALA A 151 2.95 -12.94 1.37
C ALA A 151 1.52 -12.37 1.35
N SER A 152 1.16 -11.54 0.38
CA SER A 152 -0.20 -11.01 0.24
C SER A 152 -1.25 -12.07 -0.10
N LYS A 153 -0.84 -13.28 -0.50
CA LYS A 153 -1.76 -14.42 -0.74
C LYS A 153 -2.21 -15.11 0.56
N MET A 154 -1.55 -14.88 1.68
CA MET A 154 -1.94 -15.46 2.98
C MET A 154 -3.21 -14.81 3.51
N ALA A 155 -4.29 -15.58 3.66
CA ALA A 155 -5.57 -15.06 4.15
C ALA A 155 -5.51 -14.59 5.62
N HIS A 156 -6.45 -13.73 5.99
CA HIS A 156 -6.58 -13.25 7.36
C HIS A 156 -7.05 -14.36 8.31
N SER A 157 -6.40 -14.47 9.48
CA SER A 157 -6.96 -15.10 10.67
C SER A 157 -6.67 -14.25 11.91
N CYS A 158 -7.65 -14.12 12.81
CA CYS A 158 -7.45 -13.49 14.12
C CYS A 158 -6.51 -14.33 15.02
N VAL A 159 -6.51 -15.66 14.81
CA VAL A 159 -5.60 -16.62 15.45
C VAL A 159 -4.73 -17.22 14.35
N ALA A 160 -3.74 -16.43 13.91
CA ALA A 160 -2.90 -16.78 12.78
C ALA A 160 -1.87 -17.86 13.13
N ASN A 161 -1.60 -18.76 12.18
CA ASN A 161 -0.54 -19.76 12.28
C ASN A 161 0.82 -19.24 11.78
N THR A 162 0.91 -17.94 11.43
CA THR A 162 2.16 -17.26 11.13
C THR A 162 2.30 -15.92 11.85
N LYS A 163 3.54 -15.49 12.02
CA LYS A 163 3.93 -14.13 12.37
C LYS A 163 4.89 -13.59 11.32
N HIS A 164 5.00 -12.27 11.23
CA HIS A 164 5.94 -11.62 10.32
C HIS A 164 6.81 -10.60 11.05
N VAL A 165 8.04 -10.48 10.59
CA VAL A 165 8.99 -9.42 10.96
C VAL A 165 9.60 -8.86 9.68
N PHE A 166 10.05 -7.60 9.72
CA PHE A 166 10.73 -6.97 8.60
C PHE A 166 12.18 -6.70 9.00
N GLU A 167 13.11 -7.16 8.19
CA GLU A 167 14.54 -6.89 8.33
C GLU A 167 14.84 -5.42 7.92
N ASP A 168 16.03 -4.92 8.24
CA ASP A 168 16.42 -3.52 7.98
C ASP A 168 16.42 -3.16 6.49
N ASP A 169 16.65 -4.14 5.62
CA ASP A 169 16.60 -3.99 4.16
C ASP A 169 15.18 -4.08 3.57
N LEU A 170 14.17 -4.14 4.46
CA LEU A 170 12.75 -4.35 4.20
C LEU A 170 12.39 -5.77 3.76
N THR A 171 13.26 -6.76 3.89
CA THR A 171 12.90 -8.15 3.61
C THR A 171 11.86 -8.63 4.64
N GLY A 172 10.72 -9.10 4.14
CA GLY A 172 9.65 -9.67 4.95
C GLY A 172 9.97 -11.12 5.30
N VAL A 173 10.01 -11.44 6.59
CA VAL A 173 10.26 -12.78 7.11
C VAL A 173 9.01 -13.30 7.79
N PHE A 174 8.39 -14.31 7.19
CA PHE A 174 7.13 -14.92 7.64
C PHE A 174 7.42 -16.31 8.21
N ILE A 175 7.08 -16.47 9.49
CA ILE A 175 7.48 -17.61 10.32
C ILE A 175 6.24 -18.29 10.86
N ALA A 176 6.16 -19.61 10.74
CA ALA A 176 5.10 -20.39 11.36
C ALA A 176 5.18 -20.26 12.89
N THR A 177 4.05 -20.05 13.55
CA THR A 177 3.93 -19.96 15.02
C THR A 177 3.50 -21.27 15.65
N GLN A 178 3.07 -22.23 14.82
CA GLN A 178 2.61 -23.56 15.20
C GLN A 178 2.97 -24.55 14.07
N PRO A 179 2.98 -25.86 14.32
CA PRO A 179 3.08 -26.87 13.27
C PRO A 179 1.96 -26.69 12.23
N ILE A 180 2.31 -26.75 10.94
CA ILE A 180 1.36 -26.63 9.81
C ILE A 180 1.47 -27.91 8.98
N THR A 181 0.39 -28.71 8.96
CA THR A 181 0.33 -29.93 8.17
C THR A 181 0.02 -29.62 6.70
N LYS A 182 0.38 -30.54 5.79
CA LYS A 182 0.08 -30.42 4.36
C LYS A 182 -1.42 -30.22 4.14
N GLY A 183 -1.80 -29.23 3.34
CA GLY A 183 -3.19 -28.88 3.06
C GLY A 183 -3.80 -27.87 4.03
N THR A 184 -3.16 -27.57 5.17
CA THR A 184 -3.62 -26.52 6.07
C THR A 184 -3.35 -25.12 5.49
N PRO A 185 -4.34 -24.23 5.40
CA PRO A 185 -4.14 -22.86 4.94
C PRO A 185 -3.13 -22.10 5.81
N ILE A 186 -2.23 -21.36 5.15
CA ILE A 186 -1.30 -20.44 5.82
C ILE A 186 -2.02 -19.10 6.00
N THR A 187 -2.07 -18.61 7.24
CA THR A 187 -2.84 -17.41 7.61
C THR A 187 -1.99 -16.40 8.38
N VAL A 188 -2.33 -15.12 8.24
CA VAL A 188 -1.66 -14.01 8.95
C VAL A 188 -2.67 -13.06 9.57
N ASN A 189 -2.29 -12.34 10.63
CA ASN A 189 -3.17 -11.36 11.24
C ASN A 189 -3.01 -9.98 10.56
N TYR A 190 -4.08 -9.47 9.94
CA TYR A 190 -4.10 -8.18 9.22
C TYR A 190 -4.41 -6.98 10.15
N SER A 191 -4.73 -7.26 11.41
CA SER A 191 -5.14 -6.32 12.44
C SER A 191 -4.13 -6.28 13.57
N GLN A 192 -4.24 -5.28 14.46
CA GLN A 192 -3.43 -5.28 15.67
C GLN A 192 -3.99 -6.29 16.67
N VAL A 193 -3.12 -7.13 17.23
CA VAL A 193 -3.50 -8.22 18.14
C VAL A 193 -4.23 -7.70 19.39
N LEU A 194 -3.86 -6.50 19.86
CA LEU A 194 -4.44 -5.88 21.06
C LEU A 194 -5.79 -5.19 20.82
N TRP A 195 -6.28 -5.15 19.59
CA TRP A 195 -7.60 -4.57 19.32
C TRP A 195 -8.73 -5.47 19.80
N ASN A 196 -9.77 -4.87 20.35
CA ASN A 196 -10.99 -5.61 20.69
C ASN A 196 -11.73 -6.10 19.42
N THR A 197 -12.69 -7.01 19.61
CA THR A 197 -13.43 -7.63 18.50
C THR A 197 -14.18 -6.61 17.64
N MET A 198 -14.74 -5.55 18.23
CA MET A 198 -15.46 -4.52 17.48
C MET A 198 -14.52 -3.73 16.56
N ALA A 199 -13.39 -3.25 17.08
CA ALA A 199 -12.38 -2.52 16.32
C ALA A 199 -11.78 -3.36 15.18
N ARG A 200 -11.50 -4.66 15.43
CA ARG A 200 -11.05 -5.59 14.39
C ARG A 200 -12.08 -5.74 13.28
N ARG A 201 -13.35 -5.98 13.62
CA ARG A 201 -14.43 -6.14 12.62
C ARG A 201 -14.56 -4.88 11.76
N GLN A 202 -14.51 -3.69 12.36
CA GLN A 202 -14.58 -2.44 11.62
C GLN A 202 -13.40 -2.28 10.65
N HIS A 203 -12.17 -2.53 11.09
CA HIS A 203 -10.98 -2.47 10.22
C HIS A 203 -11.00 -3.48 9.09
N LEU A 204 -11.41 -4.72 9.36
CA LEU A 204 -11.46 -5.79 8.35
C LEU A 204 -12.58 -5.55 7.33
N LYS A 205 -13.72 -4.96 7.72
CA LYS A 205 -14.75 -4.51 6.75
C LYS A 205 -14.18 -3.48 5.78
N VAL A 206 -13.37 -2.55 6.27
CA VAL A 206 -12.74 -1.52 5.42
C VAL A 206 -11.63 -2.13 4.53
N ARG A 207 -10.89 -3.15 4.97
CA ARG A 207 -9.74 -3.73 4.23
C ARG A 207 -10.02 -4.98 3.39
N ILE A 208 -11.04 -5.80 3.70
CA ILE A 208 -11.20 -7.15 3.12
C ILE A 208 -12.59 -7.37 2.48
N VAL A 209 -13.65 -6.75 2.98
CA VAL A 209 -15.02 -7.13 2.59
C VAL A 209 -15.92 -5.91 2.41
N TRP A 210 -16.11 -5.51 1.15
CA TRP A 210 -17.42 -5.01 0.68
C TRP A 210 -18.01 -5.94 -0.39
N GLY A 211 -17.65 -7.23 -0.34
CA GLY A 211 -18.32 -8.33 -1.05
C GLY A 211 -19.27 -9.08 -0.12
N GLY A 212 -20.45 -8.51 0.15
CA GLY A 212 -21.54 -9.15 0.89
C GLY A 212 -22.39 -8.13 1.66
N HIS A 213 -23.59 -7.81 1.15
CA HIS A 213 -24.56 -6.91 1.78
C HIS A 213 -24.88 -7.30 3.22
N ILE A 214 -25.02 -6.31 4.13
CA ILE A 214 -26.33 -5.91 4.71
C ILE A 214 -26.29 -4.39 4.98
N MET A 215 -27.39 -3.74 4.57
CA MET A 215 -27.76 -2.34 4.80
C MET A 215 -27.67 -1.87 6.26
N GLY A 216 -27.46 -0.55 6.40
CA GLY A 216 -28.17 0.29 7.37
C GLY A 216 -27.64 0.32 8.79
N ILE A 217 -26.94 1.41 9.15
CA ILE A 217 -27.33 2.23 10.31
C ILE A 217 -27.11 3.69 9.91
N THR A 218 -28.19 4.32 9.47
CA THR A 218 -28.39 5.76 9.64
C THR A 218 -28.40 6.04 11.14
N THR A 219 -27.34 6.64 11.68
CA THR A 219 -27.46 7.30 12.99
C THR A 219 -28.19 8.63 12.76
N LYS A 220 -29.53 8.59 12.81
CA LYS A 220 -30.28 9.79 13.18
C LYS A 220 -29.83 10.21 14.59
N PRO A 221 -29.63 11.50 14.88
CA PRO A 221 -29.37 11.95 16.24
C PRO A 221 -30.62 11.69 17.09
N LEU A 222 -30.42 11.13 18.28
CA LEU A 222 -31.40 11.19 19.35
C LEU A 222 -31.48 12.65 19.80
N SER A 223 -32.50 13.36 19.35
CA SER A 223 -32.98 14.57 20.02
C SER A 223 -33.74 14.14 21.27
N SER A 224 -33.26 14.61 22.43
CA SER A 224 -34.02 14.71 23.67
C SER A 224 -35.24 15.61 23.52
#